data_AF-R6C8H8-F1
#
_entry.id   AF-R6C8H8-F1
#
_cell.length_a   1.000
_cell.length_b   1.000
_cell.length_c   1.000
_cell.angle_alpha   90.00
_cell.angle_beta   90.00
_cell.angle_gamma   90.00
#
_symmetry.space_group_name_H-M   'P 1'
#
loop_
_entity.id
_entity.type
_entity.pdbx_description
1 polymer ?
#
loop_
_entity_poly.entity_id
_entity_poly.type
_entity_poly.pdbx_seq_one_letter_code
_entity_poly.pdbx_strand_id
1 'polypeptide(L)'
;MAVNMEEFSEWDNAYRNFNGKAAITGYPRSKGNGYYLAGKELYLNAGSAHKEGAREFLRYLLSEEEQVLYAGYDRYAEMERESDGTSSQIFTGNHCRFPVNRAALDVIVEKKKEEDKSLYVSDEDGNFHKKEPIDEEQIKQFYYIVENAHPANVKASALYDILDEELEPYFSGDISAKEAAEHLQNRVQLYLNER
;
A
#
# COMPACT_ATOMS: atom_id res chain seq x y z
N MET A 1 -2.21 13.66 -2.04
CA MET A 1 -2.78 12.29 -2.07
C MET A 1 -1.66 11.32 -2.45
N ALA A 2 -1.11 10.60 -1.48
CA ALA A 2 -0.15 9.52 -1.77
C ALA A 2 -0.94 8.27 -2.15
N VAL A 3 -0.61 7.65 -3.28
CA VAL A 3 -1.17 6.33 -3.62
C VAL A 3 -0.37 5.31 -2.81
N ASN A 4 -1.00 4.76 -1.77
CA ASN A 4 -0.45 3.60 -1.09
C ASN A 4 -0.73 2.37 -1.95
N MET A 5 0.24 1.46 -2.01
CA MET A 5 0.15 0.21 -2.74
C MET A 5 0.40 -0.94 -1.77
N GLU A 6 -0.64 -1.28 -1.03
CA GLU A 6 -0.72 -2.34 -0.03
C GLU A 6 -1.27 -3.66 -0.60
N GLU A 7 -1.95 -3.64 -1.76
CA GLU A 7 -2.45 -4.85 -2.43
C GLU A 7 -2.58 -4.71 -3.96
N PHE A 8 -2.81 -5.83 -4.67
CA PHE A 8 -2.91 -5.83 -6.14
C PHE A 8 -4.14 -5.10 -6.70
N SER A 9 -5.20 -4.87 -5.92
CA SER A 9 -6.35 -4.10 -6.38
C SER A 9 -5.97 -2.64 -6.68
N GLU A 10 -5.04 -2.07 -5.92
CA GLU A 10 -4.50 -0.72 -6.14
C GLU A 10 -3.59 -0.67 -7.38
N TRP A 11 -2.84 -1.75 -7.63
CA TRP A 11 -2.08 -1.94 -8.87
C TRP A 11 -3.01 -1.95 -10.09
N ASP A 12 -4.05 -2.79 -10.06
CA ASP A 12 -5.04 -2.86 -11.14
C ASP A 12 -5.74 -1.51 -11.36
N ASN A 13 -6.09 -0.81 -10.28
CA ASN A 13 -6.68 0.53 -10.35
C ASN A 13 -5.74 1.53 -11.03
N ALA A 14 -4.44 1.49 -10.74
CA ALA A 14 -3.46 2.32 -11.42
C ALA A 14 -3.48 2.06 -12.93
N TYR A 15 -3.41 0.79 -13.37
CA TYR A 15 -3.45 0.46 -14.80
C TYR A 15 -4.80 0.84 -15.43
N ARG A 16 -5.92 0.60 -14.75
CA ARG A 16 -7.26 0.96 -15.23
C ARG A 16 -7.39 2.46 -15.48
N ASN A 17 -6.96 3.29 -14.52
CA ASN A 17 -7.04 4.74 -14.61
C ASN A 17 -6.19 5.33 -15.75
N PHE A 18 -5.21 4.57 -16.25
CA PHE A 18 -4.34 4.97 -17.36
C PHE A 18 -4.54 4.10 -18.61
N ASN A 19 -5.73 3.54 -18.83
CA ASN A 19 -6.08 2.76 -20.03
C ASN A 19 -5.08 1.62 -20.32
N GLY A 20 -4.65 0.92 -19.28
CA GLY A 20 -3.67 -0.17 -19.34
C GLY A 20 -2.23 0.26 -19.57
N LYS A 21 -1.93 1.57 -19.53
CA LYS A 21 -0.60 2.13 -19.84
C LYS A 21 -0.01 2.94 -18.68
N ALA A 22 -0.24 2.50 -17.44
CA ALA A 22 0.32 3.15 -16.27
C ALA A 22 1.86 3.11 -16.29
N ALA A 23 2.49 4.24 -15.92
CA ALA A 23 3.92 4.35 -15.74
C ALA A 23 4.22 4.57 -14.24
N ILE A 24 4.63 3.51 -13.55
CA ILE A 24 4.98 3.57 -12.12
C ILE A 24 6.45 3.98 -12.02
N THR A 25 6.71 5.28 -11.89
CA THR A 25 8.06 5.87 -11.97
C THR A 25 8.65 6.28 -10.63
N GLY A 26 7.86 6.22 -9.55
CA GLY A 26 8.28 6.56 -8.20
C GLY A 26 8.25 8.07 -7.91
N TYR A 27 8.73 8.44 -6.72
CA TYR A 27 8.81 9.82 -6.26
C TYR A 27 10.05 10.52 -6.81
N PRO A 28 9.97 11.83 -7.11
CA PRO A 28 11.13 12.61 -7.52
C PRO A 28 12.17 12.68 -6.39
N ARG A 29 13.45 12.61 -6.75
CA ARG A 29 14.60 12.74 -5.84
C ARG A 29 15.60 13.75 -6.38
N SER A 30 16.57 14.17 -5.56
CA SER A 30 17.67 15.05 -5.99
C SER A 30 18.46 14.48 -7.16
N LYS A 31 18.44 13.16 -7.34
CA LYS A 31 18.92 12.45 -8.54
C LYS A 31 17.89 11.40 -8.97
N GLY A 32 17.24 11.63 -10.12
CA GLY A 32 16.26 10.72 -10.69
C GLY A 32 15.02 10.52 -9.81
N ASN A 33 14.45 9.32 -9.85
CA ASN A 33 13.26 8.95 -9.07
C ASN A 33 13.57 7.79 -8.11
N GLY A 34 12.66 7.50 -7.18
CA GLY A 34 12.77 6.35 -6.29
C GLY A 34 11.45 5.92 -5.66
N TYR A 35 11.41 4.67 -5.25
CA TYR A 35 10.27 4.09 -4.52
C TYR A 35 10.56 4.08 -3.03
N TYR A 36 9.51 4.21 -2.23
CA TYR A 36 9.60 4.07 -0.78
C TYR A 36 8.67 2.96 -0.31
N LEU A 37 9.12 2.17 0.65
CA LEU A 37 8.34 1.10 1.27
C LEU A 37 8.25 1.34 2.77
N ALA A 38 7.05 1.22 3.31
CA ALA A 38 6.78 1.22 4.74
C ALA A 38 6.08 -0.09 5.10
N GLY A 39 6.55 -0.76 6.16
CA GLY A 39 5.86 -1.90 6.73
C GLY A 39 4.88 -1.46 7.82
N LYS A 40 3.82 -2.24 8.06
CA LYS A 40 3.08 -2.13 9.33
C LYS A 40 3.98 -2.70 10.42
N GLU A 41 4.26 -1.89 11.44
CA GLU A 41 5.15 -2.26 12.53
C GLU A 41 4.36 -2.86 13.71
N LEU A 42 4.90 -3.91 14.31
CA LEU A 42 4.35 -4.53 15.51
C LEU A 42 5.18 -4.12 16.72
N TYR A 43 4.52 -3.63 17.76
CA TYR A 43 5.19 -3.13 18.96
C TYR A 43 4.81 -3.94 20.20
N LEU A 44 5.80 -4.12 21.07
CA LEU A 44 5.58 -4.69 22.40
C LEU A 44 5.45 -3.55 23.41
N ASN A 45 4.34 -3.53 24.16
CA ASN A 45 4.16 -2.59 25.25
C ASN A 45 5.21 -2.84 26.35
N ALA A 46 6.07 -1.85 26.61
CA ALA A 46 7.13 -1.94 27.61
C ALA A 46 6.63 -2.27 29.04
N GLY A 47 5.39 -1.87 29.36
CA GLY A 47 4.71 -2.18 30.62
C GLY A 47 4.08 -3.57 30.69
N SER A 48 4.17 -4.40 29.65
CA SER A 48 3.55 -5.73 29.64
C SER A 48 4.07 -6.62 30.79
N ALA A 49 3.15 -7.29 31.48
CA ALA A 49 3.46 -8.33 32.47
C ALA A 49 3.95 -9.63 31.82
N HIS A 50 3.69 -9.82 30.52
CA HIS A 50 3.98 -11.05 29.77
C HIS A 50 4.92 -10.79 28.59
N LYS A 51 6.07 -10.16 28.85
CA LYS A 51 6.99 -9.71 27.79
C LYS A 51 7.49 -10.84 26.89
N GLU A 52 7.90 -11.96 27.47
CA GLU A 52 8.45 -13.07 26.68
C GLU A 52 7.38 -13.75 25.81
N GLY A 53 6.21 -14.03 26.38
CA GLY A 53 5.09 -14.58 25.62
C GLY A 53 4.61 -13.63 24.50
N ALA A 54 4.52 -12.32 24.78
CA ALA A 54 4.21 -11.33 23.75
C ALA A 54 5.27 -11.32 22.65
N ARG A 55 6.56 -11.40 23.00
CA ARG A 55 7.65 -11.43 22.01
C ARG A 55 7.61 -12.70 21.16
N GLU A 56 7.31 -13.85 21.76
CA GLU A 56 7.13 -15.11 21.05
C GLU A 56 5.94 -15.05 20.10
N PHE A 57 4.81 -14.49 20.54
CA PHE A 57 3.64 -14.29 19.68
C PHE A 57 3.93 -13.37 18.49
N LEU A 58 4.64 -12.25 18.71
CA LEU A 58 5.06 -11.38 17.59
C LEU A 58 5.99 -12.09 16.60
N ARG A 59 6.90 -12.95 17.09
CA ARG A 59 7.76 -13.77 16.22
C ARG A 59 6.97 -14.79 15.43
N TYR A 60 5.96 -15.41 16.06
CA TYR A 60 5.06 -16.34 15.41
C TYR A 60 4.31 -15.66 14.25
N LEU A 61 3.69 -14.49 14.48
CA LEU A 61 3.01 -13.72 13.44
C LEU A 61 3.92 -13.31 12.28
N LEU A 62 5.20 -13.04 12.56
CA LEU A 62 6.18 -12.64 11.55
C LEU A 62 6.87 -13.84 10.88
N SER A 63 6.63 -15.06 11.33
CA SER A 63 7.25 -16.26 10.78
C SER A 63 6.86 -16.45 9.31
N GLU A 64 7.73 -17.12 8.56
CA GLU A 64 7.46 -17.43 7.15
C GLU A 64 6.21 -18.30 7.01
N GLU A 65 6.09 -19.34 7.82
CA GLU A 65 4.96 -20.27 7.82
C GLU A 65 3.62 -19.53 7.98
N GLU A 66 3.51 -18.65 8.97
CA GLU A 66 2.27 -17.91 9.22
C GLU A 66 1.99 -16.85 8.15
N GLN A 67 3.01 -16.16 7.63
CA GLN A 67 2.79 -15.22 6.53
C GLN A 67 2.42 -15.92 5.21
N VAL A 68 2.99 -17.10 4.94
CA VAL A 68 2.62 -17.93 3.79
C VAL A 68 1.19 -18.45 3.95
N LEU A 69 0.82 -18.89 5.16
CA LEU A 69 -0.55 -19.30 5.47
C LEU A 69 -1.54 -18.14 5.24
N TYR A 70 -1.21 -16.94 5.73
CA TYR A 70 -1.99 -15.73 5.51
C TYR A 70 -2.08 -15.35 4.01
N ALA A 71 -1.00 -15.44 3.25
CA ALA A 71 -1.01 -15.23 1.80
C ALA A 71 -1.90 -16.25 1.07
N GLY A 72 -1.90 -17.50 1.55
CA GLY A 72 -2.73 -18.59 1.06
C GLY A 72 -4.21 -18.44 1.35
N TYR A 73 -4.58 -17.67 2.39
CA TYR A 73 -5.95 -17.46 2.81
C TYR A 73 -6.82 -16.89 1.68
N ASP A 74 -8.01 -17.44 1.47
CA ASP A 74 -9.04 -16.89 0.59
C ASP A 74 -10.20 -16.46 1.46
N ARG A 75 -10.22 -15.15 1.77
CA ARG A 75 -11.20 -14.55 2.67
C ARG A 75 -12.64 -14.73 2.19
N TYR A 76 -12.87 -14.81 0.87
CA TYR A 76 -14.23 -14.91 0.33
C TYR A 76 -14.72 -16.33 0.19
N ALA A 77 -13.84 -17.29 -0.12
CA ALA A 77 -14.20 -18.71 -0.04
C ALA A 77 -14.65 -19.12 1.38
N GLU A 78 -14.18 -18.43 2.42
CA GLU A 78 -14.69 -18.61 3.78
C GLU A 78 -16.00 -17.87 4.06
N MET A 79 -16.13 -16.63 3.62
CA MET A 79 -17.40 -15.90 3.76
C MET A 79 -18.55 -16.57 3.01
N GLU A 80 -18.30 -17.18 1.84
CA GLU A 80 -19.30 -18.01 1.14
C GLU A 80 -19.65 -19.29 1.92
N ARG A 81 -18.68 -19.93 2.59
CA ARG A 81 -18.95 -21.07 3.48
C ARG A 81 -19.82 -20.70 4.68
N GLU A 82 -19.72 -19.46 5.16
CA GLU A 82 -20.48 -18.93 6.29
C GLU A 82 -21.79 -18.24 5.89
N SER A 83 -21.98 -17.93 4.60
CA SER A 83 -23.18 -17.29 4.06
C SER A 83 -24.34 -18.27 3.89
N ASP A 84 -25.57 -17.82 4.14
CA ASP A 84 -26.79 -18.60 3.93
C ASP A 84 -27.22 -18.68 2.44
N GLY A 85 -26.37 -18.19 1.54
CA GLY A 85 -26.58 -18.21 0.09
C GLY A 85 -27.55 -17.14 -0.43
N THR A 86 -28.01 -16.20 0.40
CA THR A 86 -28.98 -15.16 -0.02
C THR A 86 -28.36 -13.83 -0.45
N SER A 87 -27.09 -13.59 -0.14
CA SER A 87 -26.37 -12.38 -0.52
C SER A 87 -25.48 -12.60 -1.75
N SER A 88 -26.02 -12.33 -2.95
CA SER A 88 -25.21 -12.29 -4.18
C SER A 88 -24.46 -10.96 -4.29
N GLN A 89 -23.44 -10.76 -3.47
CA GLN A 89 -22.41 -9.78 -3.78
C GLN A 89 -21.22 -10.57 -4.28
N ILE A 90 -21.05 -10.58 -5.60
CA ILE A 90 -19.90 -11.20 -6.26
C ILE A 90 -18.68 -10.34 -5.91
N PHE A 91 -18.08 -10.60 -4.75
CA PHE A 91 -16.81 -10.03 -4.37
C PHE A 91 -15.72 -10.92 -4.96
N THR A 92 -15.19 -10.51 -6.10
CA THR A 92 -14.14 -11.28 -6.76
C THR A 92 -12.76 -10.82 -6.32
N GLY A 93 -11.94 -11.74 -5.81
CA GLY A 93 -10.49 -11.57 -5.62
C GLY A 93 -10.06 -11.54 -4.16
N ASN A 94 -8.93 -12.17 -3.87
CA ASN A 94 -8.41 -12.20 -2.50
C ASN A 94 -7.83 -10.84 -2.08
N HIS A 95 -8.41 -10.18 -1.07
CA HIS A 95 -7.82 -8.98 -0.45
C HIS A 95 -6.82 -9.36 0.63
N CYS A 96 -5.64 -9.79 0.19
CA CYS A 96 -4.51 -10.00 1.07
C CYS A 96 -3.50 -8.86 0.86
N ARG A 97 -3.26 -8.08 1.92
CA ARG A 97 -2.20 -7.06 1.91
C ARG A 97 -0.84 -7.71 1.72
N PHE A 98 0.08 -7.02 1.05
CA PHE A 98 1.42 -7.52 0.78
C PHE A 98 2.15 -7.89 2.09
N PRO A 99 2.65 -9.12 2.21
CA PRO A 99 3.40 -9.58 3.36
C PRO A 99 4.81 -9.00 3.32
N VAL A 100 5.48 -9.04 4.47
CA VAL A 100 6.88 -8.63 4.59
C VAL A 100 7.85 -9.80 4.36
N ASN A 101 7.35 -11.04 4.42
CA ASN A 101 8.10 -12.24 4.04
C ASN A 101 8.04 -12.46 2.51
N ARG A 102 9.17 -12.81 1.91
CA ARG A 102 9.31 -12.96 0.46
C ARG A 102 8.61 -14.21 -0.10
N ALA A 103 8.68 -15.34 0.58
CA ALA A 103 7.96 -16.55 0.14
C ALA A 103 6.45 -16.33 0.14
N ALA A 104 5.93 -15.64 1.17
CA ALA A 104 4.53 -15.25 1.22
C ALA A 104 4.15 -14.28 0.07
N LEU A 105 5.06 -13.36 -0.29
CA LEU A 105 4.81 -12.44 -1.41
C LEU A 105 4.72 -13.18 -2.75
N ASP A 106 5.59 -14.14 -2.98
CA ASP A 106 5.57 -14.99 -4.18
C ASP A 106 4.25 -15.78 -4.29
N VAL A 107 3.73 -16.26 -3.16
CA VAL A 107 2.40 -16.92 -3.12
C VAL A 107 1.28 -15.97 -3.57
N ILE A 108 1.27 -14.71 -3.11
CA ILE A 108 0.25 -13.74 -3.53
C ILE A 108 0.38 -13.42 -5.02
N VAL A 109 1.60 -13.29 -5.54
CA VAL A 109 1.84 -13.04 -6.98
C VAL A 109 1.32 -14.20 -7.84
N GLU A 110 1.61 -15.45 -7.45
CA GLU A 110 1.11 -16.61 -8.20
C GLU A 110 -0.41 -16.75 -8.10
N LYS A 111 -1.01 -16.49 -6.93
CA LYS A 111 -2.47 -16.43 -6.79
C LYS A 111 -3.08 -15.37 -7.70
N LYS A 112 -2.50 -14.16 -7.71
CA LYS A 112 -2.94 -13.06 -8.57
C LYS A 112 -2.95 -13.48 -10.05
N LYS A 113 -1.87 -14.13 -10.53
CA LYS A 113 -1.77 -14.64 -11.90
C LYS A 113 -2.85 -15.66 -12.24
N GLU A 114 -3.23 -16.51 -11.30
CA GLU A 114 -4.27 -17.51 -11.51
C GLU A 114 -5.68 -16.90 -11.48
N GLU A 115 -5.98 -16.11 -10.45
CA GLU A 115 -7.29 -15.45 -10.26
C GLU A 115 -7.66 -14.59 -11.46
N ASP A 116 -6.71 -13.79 -11.95
CA ASP A 116 -6.88 -12.89 -13.08
C ASP A 116 -7.31 -13.59 -14.39
N LYS A 117 -7.00 -14.88 -14.58
CA LYS A 117 -7.38 -15.62 -15.79
C LYS A 117 -8.90 -15.76 -15.95
N SER A 118 -9.62 -15.67 -14.85
CA SER A 118 -11.08 -15.89 -14.77
C SER A 118 -11.85 -14.69 -14.21
N LEU A 119 -11.16 -13.61 -13.87
CA LEU A 119 -11.75 -12.44 -13.22
C LEU A 119 -12.58 -11.60 -14.20
N TYR A 120 -13.76 -11.18 -13.75
CA TYR A 120 -14.62 -10.22 -14.45
C TYR A 120 -14.72 -8.94 -13.60
N VAL A 121 -14.65 -7.79 -14.26
CA VAL A 121 -14.72 -6.48 -13.62
C VAL A 121 -15.86 -5.66 -14.24
N SER A 122 -16.51 -4.84 -13.43
CA SER A 122 -17.50 -3.88 -13.91
C SER A 122 -16.84 -2.53 -14.24
N ASP A 123 -17.27 -1.91 -15.34
CA ASP A 123 -16.95 -0.50 -15.62
C ASP A 123 -17.86 0.46 -14.82
N GLU A 124 -17.66 1.77 -15.02
CA GLU A 124 -18.46 2.81 -14.35
C GLU A 124 -19.95 2.81 -14.75
N ASP A 125 -20.27 2.22 -15.91
CA ASP A 125 -21.63 2.07 -16.43
C ASP A 125 -22.29 0.76 -15.99
N GLY A 126 -21.58 -0.07 -15.21
CA GLY A 126 -22.06 -1.36 -14.69
C GLY A 126 -21.95 -2.52 -15.67
N ASN A 127 -21.26 -2.37 -16.81
CA ASN A 127 -21.03 -3.47 -17.74
C ASN A 127 -19.87 -4.34 -17.25
N PHE A 128 -20.09 -5.65 -17.27
CA PHE A 128 -19.07 -6.63 -16.91
C PHE A 128 -18.24 -7.01 -18.13
N HIS A 129 -16.92 -6.97 -17.98
CA HIS A 129 -15.98 -7.45 -18.97
C HIS A 129 -14.92 -8.32 -18.30
N LYS A 130 -14.35 -9.25 -19.07
CA LYS A 130 -13.23 -10.06 -18.60
C LYS A 130 -12.04 -9.14 -18.35
N LYS A 131 -11.43 -9.23 -17.17
CA LYS A 131 -10.20 -8.49 -16.87
C LYS A 131 -9.06 -9.04 -17.70
N GLU A 132 -8.23 -8.16 -18.25
CA GLU A 132 -6.95 -8.57 -18.80
C GLU A 132 -6.03 -9.06 -17.67
N PRO A 133 -5.46 -10.26 -17.77
CA PRO A 133 -4.59 -10.78 -16.73
C PRO A 133 -3.34 -9.91 -16.54
N ILE A 134 -2.83 -9.87 -15.31
CA ILE A 134 -1.50 -9.30 -15.06
C ILE A 134 -0.46 -9.99 -15.97
N ASP A 135 0.33 -9.18 -16.66
CA ASP A 135 1.35 -9.69 -17.58
C ASP A 135 2.74 -9.77 -16.91
N GLU A 136 3.67 -10.44 -17.60
CA GLU A 136 5.04 -10.64 -17.10
C GLU A 136 5.84 -9.34 -16.95
N GLU A 137 5.55 -8.30 -17.74
CA GLU A 137 6.25 -7.01 -17.60
C GLU A 137 5.76 -6.27 -16.35
N GLN A 138 4.47 -6.34 -16.05
CA GLN A 138 3.89 -5.81 -14.81
C GLN A 138 4.48 -6.52 -13.58
N ILE A 139 4.61 -7.85 -13.62
CA ILE A 139 5.21 -8.63 -12.53
C ILE A 139 6.70 -8.24 -12.35
N LYS A 140 7.46 -8.12 -13.44
CA LYS A 140 8.85 -7.65 -13.36
C LYS A 140 8.95 -6.25 -12.76
N GLN A 141 8.07 -5.33 -13.17
CA GLN A 141 8.04 -3.99 -12.61
C GLN A 141 7.70 -4.00 -11.12
N PHE A 142 6.75 -4.83 -10.70
CA PHE A 142 6.39 -5.01 -9.30
C PHE A 142 7.60 -5.45 -8.46
N TYR A 143 8.30 -6.51 -8.88
CA TYR A 143 9.50 -6.96 -8.16
C TYR A 143 10.65 -5.94 -8.22
N TYR A 144 10.81 -5.24 -9.36
CA TYR A 144 11.77 -4.15 -9.45
C TYR A 144 11.51 -3.07 -8.39
N ILE A 145 10.25 -2.69 -8.18
CA ILE A 145 9.86 -1.74 -7.14
C ILE A 145 10.20 -2.29 -5.76
N VAL A 146 9.78 -3.52 -5.45
CA VAL A 146 10.03 -4.18 -4.15
C VAL A 146 11.53 -4.25 -3.83
N GLU A 147 12.37 -4.54 -4.82
CA GLU A 147 13.82 -4.70 -4.65
C GLU A 147 14.60 -3.39 -4.59
N ASN A 148 14.08 -2.32 -5.20
CA ASN A 148 14.77 -1.02 -5.29
C ASN A 148 14.15 0.06 -4.40
N ALA A 149 13.07 -0.26 -3.69
CA ALA A 149 12.45 0.65 -2.74
C ALA A 149 13.35 0.92 -1.53
N HIS A 150 13.31 2.16 -1.05
CA HIS A 150 14.01 2.60 0.15
C HIS A 150 13.03 2.63 1.32
N PRO A 151 13.46 2.40 2.57
CA PRO A 151 12.59 2.57 3.72
C PRO A 151 12.00 3.99 3.75
N ALA A 152 10.68 4.10 3.91
CA ALA A 152 10.03 5.40 4.06
C ALA A 152 10.48 6.06 5.37
N ASN A 153 10.73 7.38 5.33
CA ASN A 153 11.18 8.11 6.52
C ASN A 153 9.98 8.54 7.39
N VAL A 154 9.68 7.75 8.42
CA VAL A 154 8.54 7.96 9.34
C VAL A 154 8.74 9.20 10.25
N LYS A 155 9.95 9.76 10.35
CA LYS A 155 10.26 10.86 11.30
C LYS A 155 9.73 12.23 10.87
N ALA A 156 9.08 12.32 9.72
CA ALA A 156 8.57 13.58 9.18
C ALA A 156 7.11 13.86 9.50
N SER A 157 6.40 13.06 10.31
CA SER A 157 4.95 13.24 10.53
C SER A 157 4.57 14.67 10.95
N ALA A 158 5.23 15.24 11.96
CA ALA A 158 4.97 16.62 12.38
C ALA A 158 5.43 17.67 11.35
N LEU A 159 6.38 17.32 10.46
CA LEU A 159 6.74 18.18 9.33
C LEU A 159 5.68 18.13 8.22
N TYR A 160 5.01 16.99 8.04
CA TYR A 160 3.88 16.88 7.13
C TYR A 160 2.69 17.71 7.60
N ASP A 161 2.40 17.70 8.90
CA ASP A 161 1.33 18.54 9.47
C ASP A 161 1.61 20.04 9.21
N ILE A 162 2.85 20.49 9.47
CA ILE A 162 3.26 21.88 9.15
C ILE A 162 3.14 22.16 7.65
N LEU A 163 3.52 21.20 6.81
CA LEU A 163 3.49 21.36 5.35
C LEU A 163 2.06 21.48 4.83
N ASP A 164 1.15 20.63 5.28
CA ASP A 164 -0.25 20.64 4.87
C ASP A 164 -0.93 21.95 5.32
N GLU A 165 -0.71 22.37 6.57
CA GLU A 165 -1.27 23.62 7.11
C GLU A 165 -0.80 24.87 6.34
N GLU A 166 0.50 24.97 6.03
CA GLU A 166 1.05 26.15 5.36
C GLU A 166 0.78 26.19 3.85
N LEU A 167 0.47 25.04 3.23
CA LEU A 167 0.13 24.97 1.81
C LEU A 167 -1.37 25.14 1.53
N GLU A 168 -2.24 24.94 2.52
CA GLU A 168 -3.69 25.09 2.36
C GLU A 168 -4.08 26.49 1.81
N PRO A 169 -3.59 27.62 2.37
CA PRO A 169 -3.92 28.95 1.85
C PRO A 169 -3.37 29.23 0.44
N TYR A 170 -2.30 28.53 0.05
CA TYR A 170 -1.78 28.63 -1.32
C TYR A 170 -2.69 27.91 -2.31
N PHE A 171 -3.14 26.70 -1.97
CA PHE A 171 -4.03 25.94 -2.85
C PHE A 171 -5.46 26.51 -2.91
N SER A 172 -5.91 27.25 -1.90
CA SER A 172 -7.15 28.04 -1.95
C SER A 172 -7.02 29.33 -2.76
N GLY A 173 -5.79 29.78 -3.05
CA GLY A 173 -5.49 31.00 -3.79
C GLY A 173 -5.44 32.27 -2.92
N ASP A 174 -5.42 32.13 -1.59
CA ASP A 174 -5.39 33.25 -0.63
C ASP A 174 -4.01 33.90 -0.53
N ILE A 175 -2.93 33.12 -0.73
CA ILE A 175 -1.55 33.60 -0.69
C ILE A 175 -0.76 33.14 -1.93
N SER A 176 0.32 33.84 -2.23
CA SER A 176 1.25 33.44 -3.30
C SER A 176 2.12 32.25 -2.90
N ALA A 177 2.65 31.53 -3.89
CA ALA A 177 3.62 30.45 -3.66
C ALA A 177 4.86 30.92 -2.88
N LYS A 178 5.24 32.19 -3.04
CA LYS A 178 6.37 32.78 -2.32
C LYS A 178 6.06 32.96 -0.83
N GLU A 179 4.89 33.49 -0.51
CA GLU A 179 4.45 33.68 0.89
C GLU A 179 4.31 32.33 1.60
N ALA A 180 3.71 31.33 0.95
CA ALA A 180 3.62 29.97 1.49
C ALA A 180 5.01 29.36 1.77
N ALA A 181 5.96 29.53 0.84
CA ALA A 181 7.33 29.05 1.02
C ALA A 181 8.05 29.74 2.19
N GLU A 182 7.83 31.05 2.38
CA GLU A 182 8.39 31.81 3.50
C GLU A 182 7.81 31.34 4.84
N HIS A 183 6.50 31.15 4.94
CA HIS A 183 5.86 30.65 6.16
C HIS A 183 6.30 29.23 6.52
N LEU A 184 6.33 28.34 5.52
CA LEU A 184 6.78 26.96 5.68
C LEU A 184 8.23 26.89 6.16
N GLN A 185 9.13 27.66 5.54
CA GLN A 185 10.54 27.72 5.95
C GLN A 185 10.69 28.17 7.42
N ASN A 186 9.92 29.18 7.84
CA ASN A 186 9.96 29.69 9.20
C ASN A 186 9.49 28.66 10.24
N ARG A 187 8.33 28.01 10.01
CA ARG A 187 7.79 27.00 10.94
C ARG A 187 8.64 25.74 11.01
N VAL A 188 9.14 25.26 9.87
CA VAL A 188 10.05 24.12 9.85
C VAL A 188 11.33 24.43 10.62
N GLN A 189 11.91 25.63 10.45
CA GLN A 189 13.12 26.00 11.18
C GLN A 189 12.87 26.10 12.70
N LEU A 190 11.74 26.65 13.13
CA LEU A 190 11.36 26.70 14.54
C LEU A 190 11.26 25.29 15.14
N TYR A 191 10.53 24.39 14.47
CA TYR A 191 10.39 22.99 14.89
C TYR A 191 11.75 22.27 14.99
N LEU A 192 12.65 22.52 14.04
CA LEU A 192 14.01 21.94 14.06
C LEU A 192 14.88 22.51 15.17
N ASN A 193 14.67 23.76 15.58
CA ASN A 193 15.42 24.38 16.68
C ASN A 193 14.97 23.91 18.07
N GLU A 194 13.72 23.42 18.18
CA GLU A 194 13.11 22.97 19.44
C GLU A 194 13.38 21.49 19.76
N ARG A 195 14.02 20.74 18.87
CA ARG A 195 14.40 19.32 19.04
C ARG A 195 15.91 19.14 19.22
#